data_AF-A0A482EWI7-F1
#
_entry.id   AF-A0A482EWI7-F1
#
_cell.length_a   1.000
_cell.length_b   1.000
_cell.length_c   1.000
_cell.angle_alpha   90.00
_cell.angle_beta   90.00
_cell.angle_gamma   90.00
#
_symmetry.space_group_name_H-M   'P 1'
#
loop_
_entity.id
_entity.type
_entity.pdbx_description
1 polymer ?
#
loop_
_entity_poly.entity_id
_entity_poly.type
_entity_poly.pdbx_seq_one_letter_code
_entity_poly.pdbx_strand_id
1 'polypeptide(L)'
;MKDTEESPNDTVQINAIMIRKQRELLKAKAAAANLNVSQFLQKLIEDATVVAKPDLSADIQKANAWLGRINSNLNMLAKWCNTYKQDAFSDLILHRLSLMQAEVSEVSQFTMDLRAQGFGKRRKARTPKKSKVVSP
;
A
#
# COMPACT_ATOMS: atom_id res chain seq x y z
N MET A 1 -0.19 -29.21 -26.88
CA MET A 1 0.60 -28.12 -26.28
C MET A 1 1.90 -28.75 -25.83
N LYS A 2 3.05 -28.27 -26.31
CA LYS A 2 4.35 -28.83 -25.89
C LYS A 2 4.70 -28.16 -24.57
N ASP A 3 4.75 -28.94 -23.50
CA ASP A 3 5.34 -28.53 -22.24
C ASP A 3 6.84 -28.38 -22.46
N THR A 4 7.31 -27.15 -22.49
CA THR A 4 8.74 -26.85 -22.59
C THR A 4 9.30 -27.01 -21.18
N GLU A 5 10.08 -28.06 -20.94
CA GLU A 5 10.86 -28.21 -19.72
C GLU A 5 11.85 -27.02 -19.65
N GLU A 6 11.60 -26.07 -18.76
CA GLU A 6 12.53 -24.97 -18.49
C GLU A 6 13.82 -25.55 -17.90
N SER A 7 14.90 -25.52 -18.71
CA SER A 7 16.24 -25.88 -18.25
C SER A 7 16.75 -24.80 -17.29
N PRO A 8 17.49 -25.15 -16.22
CA PRO A 8 18.02 -24.19 -15.25
C PRO A 8 19.00 -23.14 -15.85
N ASN A 9 19.37 -23.28 -17.13
CA ASN A 9 20.18 -22.34 -17.89
C ASN A 9 19.41 -21.65 -19.04
N ASP A 10 18.08 -21.65 -19.00
CA ASP A 10 17.29 -20.96 -20.02
C ASP A 10 17.42 -19.43 -19.84
N THR A 11 17.99 -18.75 -20.84
CA THR A 11 18.24 -17.31 -20.80
C THR A 11 17.40 -16.59 -21.84
N VAL A 12 16.72 -15.51 -21.43
CA VAL A 12 15.91 -14.67 -22.32
C VAL A 12 16.52 -13.27 -22.42
N GLN A 13 16.57 -12.73 -23.64
CA GLN A 13 17.02 -11.36 -23.88
C GLN A 13 15.88 -10.36 -23.59
N ILE A 14 16.15 -9.41 -22.68
CA ILE A 14 15.23 -8.30 -22.37
C ILE A 14 15.68 -7.04 -23.09
N ASN A 15 14.82 -6.50 -23.95
CA ASN A 15 15.04 -5.21 -24.62
C ASN A 15 14.31 -4.09 -23.85
N ALA A 16 15.07 -3.14 -23.29
CA ALA A 16 14.51 -2.03 -22.50
C ALA A 16 14.68 -0.68 -23.20
N ILE A 17 13.58 0.08 -23.31
CA ILE A 17 13.60 1.47 -23.78
C ILE A 17 13.86 2.39 -22.58
N MET A 18 14.89 3.23 -22.68
CA MET A 18 15.28 4.15 -21.60
C MET A 18 15.73 5.50 -22.13
N ILE A 19 15.55 6.53 -21.30
CA ILE A 19 16.00 7.89 -21.63
C ILE A 19 17.53 7.94 -21.63
N ARG A 20 18.15 8.61 -22.60
CA ARG A 20 19.62 8.71 -22.74
C ARG A 20 20.32 9.11 -21.43
N LYS A 21 19.79 10.09 -20.71
CA LYS A 21 20.33 10.54 -19.42
C LYS A 21 20.32 9.44 -18.35
N GLN A 22 19.29 8.59 -18.34
CA GLN A 22 19.21 7.46 -17.40
C GLN A 22 20.23 6.39 -17.77
N ARG A 23 20.43 6.12 -19.07
CA ARG A 23 21.46 5.19 -19.57
C ARG A 23 22.87 5.62 -19.14
N GLU A 24 23.21 6.89 -19.27
CA GLU A 24 24.51 7.43 -18.85
C GLU A 24 24.73 7.27 -17.34
N LEU A 25 23.72 7.58 -16.52
CA LEU A 25 23.80 7.37 -15.07
C LEU A 25 23.96 5.89 -14.71
N LEU A 26 23.28 5.01 -15.44
CA LEU A 26 23.34 3.57 -15.21
C LEU A 26 24.72 3.01 -15.60
N LYS A 27 25.30 3.49 -16.69
CA LYS A 27 26.67 3.17 -17.11
C LYS A 27 27.71 3.62 -16.08
N ALA A 28 27.57 4.84 -15.56
CA ALA A 28 28.47 5.36 -14.52
C ALA A 28 28.38 4.54 -13.22
N LYS A 29 27.16 4.14 -12.81
CA LYS A 29 26.95 3.29 -11.63
C LYS A 29 27.49 1.87 -11.82
N ALA A 30 27.30 1.28 -13.01
CA ALA A 30 27.85 -0.02 -13.34
C ALA A 30 29.39 0.00 -13.30
N ALA A 31 30.00 1.03 -13.89
CA ALA A 31 31.45 1.23 -13.84
C ALA A 31 31.97 1.39 -12.40
N ALA A 32 31.29 2.18 -11.56
CA ALA A 32 31.64 2.34 -10.15
C ALA A 32 31.54 1.02 -9.34
N ALA A 33 30.69 0.09 -9.78
CA ALA A 33 30.53 -1.23 -9.19
C ALA A 33 31.44 -2.30 -9.84
N ASN A 34 32.31 -1.94 -10.78
CA ASN A 34 33.12 -2.86 -11.60
C ASN A 34 32.27 -3.92 -12.34
N LEU A 35 31.09 -3.55 -12.80
CA LEU A 35 30.17 -4.42 -13.54
C LEU A 35 29.86 -3.82 -14.92
N ASN A 36 29.52 -4.67 -15.89
CA ASN A 36 28.88 -4.19 -17.11
C ASN A 36 27.41 -3.84 -16.84
N VAL A 37 26.79 -3.08 -17.76
CA VAL A 37 25.41 -2.60 -17.58
C VAL A 37 24.41 -3.74 -17.40
N SER A 38 24.56 -4.84 -18.15
CA SER A 38 23.66 -6.00 -18.09
C SER A 38 23.79 -6.75 -16.76
N GLN A 39 25.02 -6.99 -16.29
CA GLN A 39 25.32 -7.62 -15.01
C GLN A 39 24.84 -6.76 -13.83
N PHE A 40 25.00 -5.44 -13.96
CA PHE A 40 24.51 -4.49 -12.97
C PHE A 40 22.98 -4.49 -12.90
N LEU A 41 22.29 -4.55 -14.05
CA LEU A 41 20.84 -4.70 -14.11
C LEU A 41 20.36 -6.05 -13.57
N GLN A 42 21.05 -7.14 -13.91
CA GLN A 42 20.74 -8.48 -13.42
C GLN A 42 20.84 -8.55 -11.90
N LYS A 43 21.96 -8.07 -11.33
CA LYS A 43 22.10 -7.97 -9.86
C LYS A 43 21.05 -7.05 -9.25
N LEU A 44 20.75 -5.91 -9.89
CA LEU A 44 19.67 -5.05 -9.41
C LEU A 44 18.30 -5.74 -9.45
N ILE A 45 18.04 -6.64 -10.39
CA ILE A 45 16.79 -7.40 -10.47
C ILE A 45 16.77 -8.50 -9.40
N GLU A 46 17.87 -9.24 -9.24
CA GLU A 46 18.04 -10.27 -8.21
C GLU A 46 17.94 -9.68 -6.79
N ASP A 47 18.55 -8.52 -6.56
CA ASP A 47 18.54 -7.82 -5.27
C ASP A 47 17.31 -6.91 -5.08
N ALA A 48 16.61 -6.54 -6.17
CA ALA A 48 15.41 -5.74 -6.05
C ALA A 48 14.29 -6.59 -5.46
N THR A 49 14.00 -6.33 -4.19
CA THR A 49 12.70 -6.66 -3.63
C THR A 49 11.64 -5.93 -4.45
N VAL A 50 10.94 -6.66 -5.32
CA VAL A 50 9.74 -6.16 -6.00
C VAL A 50 8.69 -5.92 -4.94
N VAL A 51 8.63 -4.69 -4.42
CA VAL A 51 7.52 -4.25 -3.58
C VAL A 51 6.34 -4.04 -4.53
N ALA A 52 5.59 -5.10 -4.82
CA ALA A 52 4.23 -4.97 -5.30
C ALA A 52 3.54 -4.06 -4.27
N LYS A 53 3.29 -2.80 -4.63
CA LYS A 53 2.49 -1.94 -3.77
C LYS A 53 1.10 -2.55 -3.82
N PRO A 54 0.59 -3.17 -2.74
CA PRO A 54 -0.81 -3.56 -2.73
C PRO A 54 -1.64 -2.33 -3.06
N ASP A 55 -2.74 -2.54 -3.76
CA ASP A 55 -3.59 -1.47 -4.26
C ASP A 55 -4.27 -0.79 -3.06
N LEU A 56 -3.54 0.16 -2.46
CA LEU A 56 -3.96 0.92 -1.29
C LEU A 56 -5.34 1.57 -1.52
N SER A 57 -5.68 1.87 -2.77
CA SER A 57 -7.00 2.39 -3.13
C SER A 57 -8.10 1.40 -2.77
N ALA A 58 -7.95 0.12 -3.14
CA ALA A 58 -8.92 -0.92 -2.85
C ALA A 58 -9.05 -1.18 -1.34
N ASP A 59 -7.92 -1.22 -0.62
CA ASP A 59 -7.90 -1.44 0.82
C ASP A 59 -8.54 -0.27 1.60
N ILE A 60 -8.29 0.97 1.17
CA ILE A 60 -8.96 2.16 1.73
C ILE A 60 -10.46 2.13 1.43
N GLN A 61 -10.86 1.76 0.20
CA GLN A 61 -12.28 1.62 -0.15
C GLN A 61 -12.97 0.57 0.73
N LYS A 62 -12.31 -0.56 0.99
CA LYS A 62 -12.80 -1.61 1.87
C LYS A 62 -12.97 -1.10 3.30
N ALA A 63 -11.98 -0.40 3.86
CA ALA A 63 -12.08 0.21 5.19
C ALA A 63 -13.24 1.22 5.28
N ASN A 64 -13.40 2.08 4.26
CA ASN A 64 -14.50 3.05 4.21
C ASN A 64 -15.87 2.37 4.15
N ALA A 65 -15.99 1.28 3.39
CA ALA A 65 -17.23 0.51 3.32
C ALA A 65 -17.59 -0.12 4.68
N TRP A 66 -16.61 -0.62 5.43
CA TRP A 66 -16.83 -1.10 6.80
C TRP A 66 -17.28 0.02 7.74
N LEU A 67 -16.61 1.17 7.73
CA LEU A 67 -17.02 2.33 8.53
C LEU A 67 -18.43 2.80 8.18
N GLY A 68 -18.82 2.75 6.91
CA GLY A 68 -20.19 3.06 6.46
C GLY A 68 -21.24 2.14 7.08
N ARG A 69 -20.97 0.83 7.19
CA ARG A 69 -21.87 -0.13 7.84
C ARG A 69 -22.00 0.11 9.33
N ILE A 70 -20.88 0.31 10.02
CA ILE A 70 -20.85 0.61 11.47
C ILE A 70 -21.67 1.88 11.74
N ASN A 71 -21.47 2.94 10.95
CA ASN A 71 -22.22 4.18 11.09
C ASN A 71 -23.73 3.97 10.86
N SER A 72 -24.11 3.16 9.86
CA SER A 72 -25.51 2.84 9.60
C SER A 72 -26.15 2.11 10.79
N ASN A 73 -25.47 1.10 11.34
CA ASN A 73 -25.94 0.33 12.50
C ASN A 73 -26.08 1.20 13.76
N LEU A 74 -25.10 2.08 14.03
CA LEU A 74 -25.19 3.04 15.13
C LEU A 74 -26.38 3.99 14.96
N ASN A 75 -26.61 4.48 13.75
CA ASN A 75 -27.77 5.33 13.46
C ASN A 75 -29.10 4.60 13.66
N MET A 76 -29.18 3.31 13.30
CA MET A 76 -30.39 2.52 13.56
C MET A 76 -30.64 2.35 15.06
N LEU A 77 -29.61 2.01 15.84
CA LEU A 77 -29.75 1.93 17.29
C LEU A 77 -30.15 3.28 17.91
N ALA A 78 -29.51 4.38 17.49
CA ALA A 78 -29.83 5.71 17.99
C ALA A 78 -31.30 6.09 17.69
N LYS A 79 -31.77 5.82 16.47
CA LYS A 79 -33.20 6.00 16.12
C LYS A 79 -34.10 5.15 17.01
N TRP A 80 -33.75 3.89 17.19
CA TRP A 80 -34.54 2.96 18.00
C TRP A 80 -34.63 3.41 19.47
N CYS A 81 -33.50 3.78 20.07
CA CYS A 81 -33.46 4.38 21.41
C CYS A 81 -34.33 5.65 21.51
N ASN A 82 -34.29 6.51 20.49
CA ASN A 82 -35.08 7.74 20.48
C ASN A 82 -36.59 7.50 20.27
N THR A 83 -36.96 6.48 19.50
CA THR A 83 -38.36 6.11 19.24
C THR A 83 -39.01 5.50 20.48
N TYR A 84 -38.35 4.55 21.13
CA TYR A 84 -38.93 3.78 22.23
C TYR A 84 -38.56 4.32 23.62
N LYS A 85 -37.51 5.15 23.74
CA LYS A 85 -37.08 5.81 24.98
C LYS A 85 -36.96 4.83 26.16
N GLN A 86 -37.89 4.90 27.10
CA GLN A 86 -37.90 4.09 28.32
C GLN A 86 -38.29 2.63 28.05
N ASP A 87 -38.98 2.37 26.93
CA ASP A 87 -39.40 1.03 26.49
C ASP A 87 -38.37 0.38 25.55
N ALA A 88 -37.21 1.01 25.34
CA ALA A 88 -36.16 0.44 24.52
C ALA A 88 -35.53 -0.77 25.24
N PHE A 89 -35.56 -1.95 24.61
CA PHE A 89 -34.88 -3.16 25.07
C PHE A 89 -33.36 -2.97 25.18
N SER A 90 -32.91 -2.57 26.37
CA SER A 90 -31.51 -2.28 26.68
C SER A 90 -30.59 -3.47 26.40
N ASP A 91 -31.03 -4.69 26.70
CA ASP A 91 -30.25 -5.91 26.50
C ASP A 91 -29.94 -6.16 25.01
N LEU A 92 -30.94 -5.94 24.15
CA LEU A 92 -30.77 -6.08 22.71
C LEU A 92 -29.83 -5.01 22.14
N ILE A 93 -29.95 -3.77 22.64
CA ILE A 93 -29.06 -2.66 22.27
C ILE A 93 -27.63 -2.98 22.69
N LEU A 94 -27.42 -3.43 23.93
CA LEU A 94 -26.11 -3.85 24.46
C LEU A 94 -25.48 -4.95 23.62
N HIS A 95 -26.25 -6.00 23.29
CA HIS A 95 -25.79 -7.08 22.43
C HIS A 95 -25.37 -6.59 21.04
N ARG A 96 -26.14 -5.67 20.44
CA ARG A 96 -25.78 -5.09 19.14
C ARG A 96 -24.55 -4.19 19.22
N LEU A 97 -24.40 -3.43 20.29
CA LEU A 97 -23.20 -2.62 20.54
C LEU A 97 -21.96 -3.49 20.74
N SER A 98 -22.06 -4.64 21.41
CA SER A 98 -20.93 -5.55 21.57
C SER A 98 -20.48 -6.17 20.24
N LEU A 99 -21.41 -6.48 19.34
CA LEU A 99 -21.07 -6.95 17.99
C LEU A 99 -20.37 -5.84 17.19
N MET A 100 -20.87 -4.61 17.24
CA MET A 100 -20.22 -3.48 16.58
C MET A 100 -18.83 -3.18 17.16
N GLN A 101 -18.62 -3.38 18.46
CA GLN A 101 -17.30 -3.23 19.06
C GLN A 101 -16.30 -4.21 18.44
N ALA A 102 -16.69 -5.46 18.22
CA ALA A 102 -15.84 -6.44 17.55
C ALA A 102 -15.51 -6.02 16.11
N GLU A 103 -16.50 -5.54 15.34
CA GLU A 103 -16.29 -5.01 13.99
C GLU A 103 -15.31 -3.81 13.99
N VAL A 104 -15.44 -2.89 14.95
CA VAL A 104 -14.53 -1.75 15.10
C VAL A 104 -13.11 -2.21 15.41
N SER A 105 -12.95 -3.23 16.27
CA SER A 105 -11.64 -3.81 16.58
C SER A 105 -10.98 -4.44 15.34
N GLU A 106 -11.75 -5.15 14.51
CA GLU A 106 -11.25 -5.71 13.25
C GLU A 106 -10.79 -4.63 12.26
N VAL A 107 -11.60 -3.57 12.08
CA VAL A 107 -11.23 -2.42 11.24
C VAL A 107 -9.96 -1.76 11.77
N SER A 108 -9.86 -1.59 13.09
CA SER A 108 -8.69 -1.00 13.74
C SER A 108 -7.43 -1.81 13.44
N GLN A 109 -7.48 -3.12 13.65
CA GLN A 109 -6.36 -4.02 13.36
C GLN A 109 -5.96 -3.97 11.89
N PHE A 110 -6.94 -4.05 10.98
CA PHE A 110 -6.68 -3.93 9.54
C PHE A 110 -5.96 -2.63 9.17
N THR A 111 -6.39 -1.49 9.72
CA THR A 111 -5.73 -0.21 9.44
C THR A 111 -4.33 -0.10 10.06
N MET A 112 -4.09 -0.77 11.20
CA MET A 112 -2.76 -0.88 11.80
C MET A 112 -1.81 -1.71 10.93
N ASP A 113 -2.29 -2.82 10.37
CA ASP A 113 -1.53 -3.68 9.47
C ASP A 113 -1.14 -2.93 8.19
N LEU A 114 -2.09 -2.17 7.60
CA LEU A 114 -1.79 -1.29 6.47
C LEU A 114 -0.71 -0.25 6.80
N ARG A 115 -0.74 0.32 8.00
CA ARG A 115 0.30 1.26 8.46
C ARG A 115 1.65 0.56 8.61
N ALA A 116 1.67 -0.66 9.14
CA ALA A 116 2.89 -1.47 9.30
C ALA A 116 3.53 -1.80 7.95
N GLN A 117 2.71 -2.05 6.92
CA GLN A 117 3.15 -2.24 5.53
C GLN A 117 3.70 -0.97 4.87
N GLY A 118 3.71 0.17 5.58
CA GLY A 118 4.33 1.41 5.13
C GLY A 118 3.37 2.43 4.54
N PHE A 119 2.07 2.14 4.52
CA PHE A 119 1.05 3.10 4.11
C PHE A 119 0.75 4.12 5.20
N GLY A 120 0.32 5.33 4.81
CA GLY A 120 -0.03 6.38 5.77
C GLY A 120 1.13 7.00 6.56
N LYS A 121 2.40 6.65 6.28
CA LYS A 121 3.54 7.42 6.77
C LYS A 121 3.42 8.84 6.22
N ARG A 122 3.22 9.83 7.09
CA ARG A 122 3.26 11.26 6.73
C ARG A 122 4.53 11.48 5.90
N ARG A 123 4.37 11.84 4.62
CA ARG A 123 5.52 12.29 3.81
C ARG A 123 6.18 13.41 4.60
N LYS A 124 7.46 13.25 4.95
CA LYS A 124 8.25 14.37 5.48
C LYS A 124 8.15 15.50 4.44
N ALA A 125 7.82 16.70 4.89
CA ALA A 125 7.76 17.86 4.02
C ALA A 125 9.08 17.97 3.25
N ARG A 126 9.02 18.03 1.92
CA ARG A 126 10.22 18.30 1.11
C ARG A 126 10.70 19.69 1.49
N THR A 127 11.80 19.78 2.21
CA THR A 127 12.53 21.05 2.35
C THR A 127 12.85 21.57 0.96
N PRO A 128 12.47 22.81 0.61
CA PRO A 128 12.76 23.36 -0.71
C PRO A 128 14.28 23.40 -0.91
N LYS A 129 14.75 22.83 -2.02
CA LYS A 129 16.16 22.92 -2.43
C LYS A 129 16.43 24.40 -2.70
N LYS A 130 17.31 25.04 -1.92
CA LYS A 130 17.84 26.38 -2.24
C LYS A 130 18.38 26.34 -3.66
N SER A 131 17.74 27.05 -4.58
CA SER A 131 18.31 27.35 -5.89
C SER A 131 19.58 28.14 -5.65
N LYS A 132 20.72 27.64 -6.15
CA LYS A 132 21.92 28.47 -6.26
C LYS A 132 21.60 29.59 -7.24
N VAL A 133 21.45 30.80 -6.73
CA VAL A 133 21.52 32.01 -7.56
C VAL A 133 22.96 32.07 -8.06
N VAL A 134 23.14 31.84 -9.37
CA VAL A 134 24.38 32.18 -10.05
C VAL A 134 24.27 33.65 -10.37
N SER A 135 24.97 34.49 -9.62
CA SER A 135 25.17 35.88 -9.99
C SER A 135 26.29 35.97 -11.03
N PRO A 136 26.16 36.87 -12.03
CA PRO A 136 27.18 37.12 -13.04
C PRO A 136 28.45 37.76 -12.47
#